data_AF-A0A0F6RK83-F1
#
_entry.id   AF-A0A0F6RK83-F1
#
_cell.length_a   1.000
_cell.length_b   1.000
_cell.length_c   1.000
_cell.angle_alpha   90.00
_cell.angle_beta   90.00
_cell.angle_gamma   90.00
#
_symmetry.space_group_name_H-M   'P 1'
#
loop_
_entity.id
_entity.type
_entity.pdbx_description
1 polymer ?
#
loop_
_entity_poly.entity_id
_entity_poly.type
_entity_poly.pdbx_seq_one_letter_code
_entity_poly.pdbx_strand_id
1 'polypeptide(L)' 'MSLIDRKICFVTLAVGKKYRDHALTLAEDIRTIADNSPFVVLTDRPEVFAKSDSLIPLPSSLR' A
#
# COMPACT_ATOMS: atom_id res chain seq x y z
N MET A 1 -15.73 -18.25 14.39
CA MET A 1 -16.07 -17.13 13.50
C MET A 1 -15.01 -17.05 12.42
N SER A 2 -15.39 -17.35 11.19
CA SER A 2 -14.50 -17.36 10.04
C SER A 2 -13.99 -15.94 9.74
N LEU A 3 -12.68 -15.77 9.56
CA LEU A 3 -12.04 -14.50 9.17
C LEU A 3 -12.45 -14.04 7.75
N ILE A 4 -13.24 -14.84 7.04
CA ILE A 4 -13.58 -14.70 5.62
C ILE A 4 -14.43 -13.45 5.31
N ASP A 5 -15.11 -12.84 6.29
CA ASP A 5 -15.98 -11.66 6.05
C ASP A 5 -15.37 -10.30 6.43
N ARG A 6 -14.12 -10.25 6.90
CA ARG A 6 -13.46 -8.96 7.15
C ARG A 6 -12.65 -8.57 5.93
N LYS A 7 -13.10 -7.54 5.21
CA LYS A 7 -12.29 -6.86 4.18
C LYS A 7 -11.03 -6.31 4.86
N ILE A 8 -9.91 -7.01 4.73
CA ILE A 8 -8.62 -6.57 5.25
C ILE A 8 -8.05 -5.54 4.27
N CYS A 9 -7.58 -4.41 4.81
CA CYS A 9 -6.86 -3.40 4.06
C CYS A 9 -5.52 -3.17 4.75
N PHE A 10 -4.44 -3.27 3.98
CA PHE A 10 -3.10 -2.97 4.45
C PHE A 10 -2.84 -1.48 4.28
N VAL A 11 -2.19 -0.85 5.26
CA VAL A 11 -1.84 0.58 5.20
C VAL A 11 -0.42 0.76 5.69
N THR A 12 0.36 1.59 5.01
CA THR A 12 1.68 2.01 5.48
C THR A 12 1.96 3.49 5.20
N LEU A 13 2.93 4.06 5.92
CA LEU A 13 3.48 5.39 5.69
C LEU A 13 4.88 5.26 5.06
N ALA A 14 5.08 5.89 3.91
CA ALA A 14 6.32 5.84 3.15
C ALA A 14 6.77 7.26 2.76
N VAL A 15 7.51 7.91 3.67
CA VAL A 15 8.06 9.26 3.46
C VAL A 15 9.56 9.19 3.19
N GLY A 16 10.00 9.80 2.08
CA GLY A 16 11.41 9.73 1.66
C GLY A 16 11.75 8.45 0.88
N LYS A 17 12.84 8.52 0.10
CA LYS A 17 13.16 7.51 -0.94
C LYS A 17 13.24 6.08 -0.38
N LYS A 18 14.00 5.87 0.70
CA LYS A 18 14.23 4.54 1.27
C LYS A 18 12.92 3.85 1.70
N TYR A 19 12.01 4.60 2.31
CA TYR A 19 10.73 4.05 2.74
C TYR A 19 9.79 3.79 1.56
N ARG A 20 9.85 4.60 0.50
CA ARG A 20 9.11 4.32 -0.73
C ARG A 20 9.62 3.05 -1.43
N ASP A 21 10.93 2.85 -1.47
CA ASP A 21 11.52 1.62 -2.02
C ASP A 21 11.04 0.39 -1.22
N HIS A 22 11.02 0.46 0.11
CA HIS A 22 10.48 -0.62 0.96
C HIS A 22 8.98 -0.83 0.77
N ALA A 23 8.19 0.23 0.59
CA ALA A 23 6.75 0.12 0.37
C ALA A 23 6.42 -0.53 -0.98
N LEU A 24 7.26 -0.35 -2.01
CA LEU A 24 7.15 -1.07 -3.28
C LEU A 24 7.43 -2.57 -3.08
N THR A 25 8.48 -2.94 -2.35
CA THR A 25 8.73 -4.35 -1.99
C THR A 25 7.55 -4.95 -1.23
N LEU A 26 7.03 -4.22 -0.23
CA LEU A 26 5.87 -4.66 0.55
C LEU A 26 4.62 -4.84 -0.33
N ALA A 27 4.39 -3.97 -1.32
CA ALA A 27 3.28 -4.11 -2.26
C ALA A 27 3.36 -5.42 -3.07
N GLU A 28 4.56 -5.79 -3.52
CA GLU A 28 4.82 -7.04 -4.23
C GLU A 28 4.59 -8.28 -3.35
N ASP A 29 5.03 -8.21 -2.10
CA ASP A 29 4.81 -9.28 -1.12
C ASP A 29 3.30 -9.46 -0.83
N ILE A 30 2.58 -8.35 -0.60
CA ILE A 30 1.11 -8.38 -0.38
C ILE A 30 0.39 -8.95 -1.59
N ARG A 31 0.78 -8.55 -2.81
CA ARG A 31 0.20 -9.09 -4.05
C ARG A 31 0.38 -10.61 -4.15
N THR A 32 1.50 -11.14 -3.67
CA THR A 32 1.81 -12.57 -3.73
C THR A 32 1.07 -13.38 -2.66
N ILE A 33 0.89 -12.82 -1.46
CA ILE A 33 0.38 -13.55 -0.29
C ILE A 33 -1.12 -13.35 -0.07
N ALA A 34 -1.63 -12.15 -0.40
CA ALA A 34 -2.98 -11.71 -0.10
C ALA A 34 -3.63 -11.15 -1.37
N ASP A 35 -3.90 -12.06 -2.32
CA ASP A 35 -4.51 -11.74 -3.61
C ASP A 35 -5.77 -10.87 -3.43
N ASN A 36 -5.87 -9.81 -4.25
CA ASN A 36 -6.96 -8.81 -4.23
C ASN A 36 -7.15 -8.01 -2.92
N SER A 37 -6.20 -8.02 -1.98
CA SER A 37 -6.28 -7.15 -0.80
C SER A 37 -5.83 -5.71 -1.11
N PRO A 38 -6.64 -4.68 -0.80
CA PRO A 38 -6.25 -3.29 -1.01
C PRO A 38 -5.05 -2.90 -0.15
N PHE A 39 -4.08 -2.20 -0.75
CA PHE A 39 -2.92 -1.66 -0.05
C PHE A 39 -2.83 -0.14 -0.20
N VAL A 40 -2.94 0.59 0.90
CA VAL A 40 -2.87 2.05 0.93
C VAL A 40 -1.47 2.50 1.37
N VAL A 41 -0.89 3.45 0.64
CA VAL A 41 0.41 4.03 0.98
C VAL A 41 0.24 5.54 1.18
N LEU A 42 0.43 6.00 2.41
CA LEU A 42 0.55 7.44 2.72
C LEU A 42 1.97 7.89 2.37
N THR A 43 2.15 8.86 1.48
CA THR A 43 3.49 9.22 0.99
C THR A 43 3.62 10.70 0.64
N ASP A 44 4.85 11.21 0.66
CA ASP A 44 5.23 12.52 0.15
C ASP A 44 5.33 12.57 -1.39
N ARG A 45 5.32 11.40 -2.07
CA ARG A 45 5.38 11.29 -3.54
C ARG A 45 4.48 10.18 -4.10
N PRO A 46 3.17 10.45 -4.24
CA PRO A 46 2.18 9.48 -4.76
C PRO A 46 2.53 8.94 -6.16
N GLU A 47 3.16 9.76 -7.00
CA GLU A 47 3.51 9.45 -8.38
C GLU A 47 4.46 8.24 -8.52
N VAL A 48 5.21 7.92 -7.47
CA VAL A 48 6.11 6.74 -7.44
C VAL A 48 5.32 5.43 -7.52
N PHE A 49 4.07 5.43 -7.07
CA PHE A 49 3.23 4.23 -6.96
C PHE A 49 2.15 4.12 -8.03
N ALA A 50 2.08 5.07 -8.97
CA ALA A 50 1.01 5.16 -9.98
C ALA A 50 0.92 3.96 -10.95
N LYS A 51 1.86 3.01 -10.90
CA LYS A 51 1.92 1.82 -11.77
C LYS A 51 1.31 0.56 -11.17
N SER A 52 0.84 0.58 -9.91
CA SER A 52 0.27 -0.59 -9.23
C SER A 52 -1.25 -0.46 -9.07
N ASP A 53 -2.00 -1.38 -9.69
CA ASP A 53 -3.48 -1.35 -9.70
C ASP A 53 -4.10 -1.61 -8.31
N SER A 54 -3.45 -2.41 -7.47
CA SER A 54 -3.92 -2.73 -6.11
C SER A 54 -3.43 -1.75 -5.04
N LEU A 55 -2.66 -0.74 -5.45
CA LEU A 55 -2.01 0.21 -4.55
C LEU A 55 -2.69 1.58 -4.65
N ILE A 56 -3.13 2.10 -3.52
CA ILE A 56 -3.79 3.40 -3.43
C ILE A 56 -2.81 4.37 -2.77
N PRO A 57 -2.08 5.19 -3.55
CA PRO A 57 -1.20 6.19 -2.98
C PRO A 57 -2.00 7.42 -2.55
N LEU A 58 -1.82 7.83 -1.30
CA LEU A 58 -2.45 8.99 -0.72
C LEU A 58 -1.37 9.98 -0.26
N PRO A 59 -1.51 11.29 -0.54
CA PRO A 59 -0.57 12.27 -0.02
C PRO A 59 -0.56 12.25 1.52
N SER A 60 0.62 12.27 2.13
CA SER A 60 0.80 12.28 3.59
C SER A 60 0.25 13.55 4.26
N SER A 61 -0.12 14.56 3.47
CA SER A 61 -0.76 15.80 3.91
C SER A 61 -2.28 15.75 3.99
N LEU A 62 -2.93 14.61 3.65
CA LEU A 62 -4.35 14.39 3.92
C LEU A 62 -4.59 14.45 5.44
N ARG A 63 -4.97 15.64 5.91
CA ARG A 63 -5.54 15.92 7.22
C ARG A 63 -7.03 16.13 7.07
#